data_AF-A0A9N9EZ51-F1
#
_entry.id   AF-A0A9N9EZ51-F1
#
_cell.length_a   1.000
_cell.length_b   1.000
_cell.length_c   1.000
_cell.angle_alpha   90.00
_cell.angle_beta   90.00
_cell.angle_gamma   90.00
#
_symmetry.space_group_name_H-M   'P 1'
#
loop_
_entity.id
_entity.type
_entity.pdbx_description
1 polymer ?
#
loop_
_entity_poly.entity_id
_entity_poly.type
_entity_poly.pdbx_seq_one_letter_code
_entity_poly.pdbx_strand_id
1 'polypeptide(L)'
;MCRRYNTETTLPKKFSAENNMDPGEIPHELKVERCENEVMDTVDYLTLNENQKKIFKQIEQHYKKKQNRTKRNQFSEAMFILPKGSDIDAINIDKLGSLNYPIAKILAVHTGDQEAKKADSDVAKGLESQLLLAKGAQVMLTVNL
;
A
#
# COMPACT_ATOMS: atom_id res chain seq x y z
N MET A 1 -12.76 -9.33 50.15
CA MET A 1 -13.04 -10.34 49.10
C MET A 1 -12.70 -9.75 47.75
N CYS A 2 -11.65 -10.25 47.10
CA CYS A 2 -11.39 -10.01 45.69
C CYS A 2 -10.74 -11.28 45.16
N ARG A 3 -11.45 -12.02 44.30
CA ARG A 3 -10.99 -13.31 43.75
C ARG A 3 -9.85 -13.04 42.78
N ARG A 4 -8.66 -13.55 43.11
CA ARG A 4 -7.52 -13.64 42.19
C ARG A 4 -7.88 -14.67 41.12
N TYR A 5 -7.89 -14.26 39.85
CA TYR A 5 -7.84 -15.20 38.72
C TYR A 5 -6.40 -15.59 38.47
N ASN A 6 -6.18 -16.89 38.37
CA ASN A 6 -4.89 -17.53 38.21
C ASN A 6 -4.32 -17.30 36.81
N THR A 7 -2.99 -17.31 36.77
CA THR A 7 -2.08 -17.22 35.64
C THR A 7 -2.39 -18.23 34.54
N GLU A 8 -2.77 -17.76 33.35
CA GLU A 8 -2.46 -18.46 32.10
C GLU A 8 -1.15 -17.88 31.55
N THR A 9 -0.06 -18.60 31.82
CA THR A 9 1.20 -18.47 31.11
C THR A 9 1.02 -19.00 29.68
N THR A 10 0.32 -18.25 28.83
CA THR A 10 0.41 -18.48 27.39
C THR A 10 1.67 -17.78 26.90
N LEU A 11 2.67 -18.59 26.55
CA LEU A 11 3.82 -18.16 25.74
C LEU A 11 3.33 -17.22 24.62
N PRO A 12 4.10 -16.19 24.24
CA PRO A 12 3.74 -15.36 23.10
C PRO A 12 3.44 -16.30 21.92
N LYS A 13 2.25 -16.15 21.33
CA LYS A 13 1.78 -16.92 20.18
C LYS A 13 2.88 -16.81 19.12
N LYS A 14 3.69 -17.86 18.98
CA LYS A 14 4.65 -17.95 17.89
C LYS A 14 3.83 -17.82 16.61
N PHE A 15 4.35 -17.05 15.66
CA PHE A 15 3.83 -17.01 14.29
C PHE A 15 3.54 -18.46 13.83
N SER A 16 2.45 -18.67 13.09
CA SER A 16 2.12 -20.01 12.58
C SER A 16 3.36 -20.57 11.86
N ALA A 17 3.55 -21.89 11.88
CA ALA A 17 4.67 -22.53 11.19
C ALA A 17 4.67 -22.28 9.67
N GLU A 18 3.57 -21.74 9.14
CA GLU A 18 3.40 -21.32 7.75
C GLU A 18 3.93 -19.89 7.48
N ASN A 19 4.12 -19.07 8.51
CA ASN A 19 4.75 -17.75 8.44
C ASN A 19 6.27 -17.85 8.60
N ASN A 20 6.89 -18.86 7.97
CA ASN A 20 8.34 -18.98 7.93
C ASN A 20 8.90 -17.83 7.11
N MET A 21 9.87 -17.11 7.70
CA MET A 21 10.63 -16.02 7.07
C MET A 21 11.61 -16.54 6.01
N ASP A 22 11.26 -17.62 5.31
CA ASP A 22 11.99 -18.09 4.14
C ASP A 22 11.70 -17.10 3.01
N PRO A 23 12.70 -16.68 2.22
CA PRO A 23 12.48 -15.87 1.03
C PRO A 23 11.78 -16.75 -0.02
N GLY A 24 10.47 -16.92 0.13
CA GLY A 24 9.63 -17.57 -0.84
C GLY A 24 9.66 -16.82 -2.18
N GLU A 25 9.18 -17.48 -3.24
CA GLU A 25 9.04 -16.86 -4.54
C GLU A 25 8.24 -15.55 -4.44
N ILE A 26 8.72 -14.52 -5.15
CA ILE A 26 8.05 -13.22 -5.24
C ILE A 26 6.59 -13.47 -5.69
N PRO A 27 5.58 -13.11 -4.88
CA PRO A 27 4.17 -13.27 -5.23
C PRO A 27 3.88 -12.75 -6.64
N HIS A 28 3.00 -13.43 -7.39
CA HIS A 28 2.67 -13.02 -8.77
C HIS A 28 2.14 -11.57 -8.83
N GLU A 29 1.52 -11.09 -7.75
CA GLU A 29 1.06 -9.70 -7.56
C GLU A 29 2.19 -8.66 -7.63
N LEU A 30 3.43 -9.07 -7.37
CA LEU A 30 4.63 -8.23 -7.37
C LEU A 30 5.46 -8.39 -8.66
N LYS A 31 5.03 -9.22 -9.61
CA LYS A 31 5.62 -9.28 -10.95
C LYS A 31 5.13 -8.08 -11.77
N VAL A 32 5.62 -6.90 -11.41
CA VAL A 32 5.30 -5.65 -12.09
C VAL A 32 6.13 -5.58 -13.38
N GLU A 33 5.52 -5.83 -14.53
CA GLU A 33 5.97 -5.16 -15.74
C GLU A 33 5.83 -3.66 -15.48
N ARG A 34 6.92 -2.89 -15.68
CA ARG A 34 6.93 -1.44 -15.48
C ARG A 34 5.84 -0.79 -16.33
N CYS A 35 4.67 -0.61 -15.74
CA CYS A 35 3.62 0.21 -16.27
C CYS A 35 3.82 1.60 -15.69
N GLU A 36 4.48 2.48 -16.46
CA GLU A 36 4.44 3.93 -16.24
C GLU A 36 3.01 4.41 -16.50
N ASN A 37 2.06 4.03 -15.64
CA ASN A 37 0.70 4.53 -15.69
C ASN A 37 0.69 5.89 -15.00
N GLU A 38 1.19 6.90 -15.71
CA GLU A 38 0.79 8.28 -15.47
C GLU A 38 -0.71 8.37 -15.77
N VAL A 39 -1.57 8.16 -14.76
CA VAL A 39 -2.95 8.64 -14.83
C VAL A 39 -2.89 10.17 -14.73
N MET A 40 -2.51 10.77 -15.84
CA MET A 40 -2.57 12.21 -16.03
C MET A 40 -4.06 12.52 -16.23
N ASP A 41 -4.67 13.20 -15.26
CA ASP A 41 -5.97 13.86 -15.47
C ASP A 41 -5.81 14.79 -16.68
N THR A 42 -6.15 14.28 -17.86
CA THR A 42 -6.00 15.01 -19.11
C THR A 42 -7.07 16.10 -19.13
N VAL A 43 -6.63 17.36 -19.05
CA VAL A 43 -7.50 18.52 -19.25
C VAL A 43 -8.24 18.33 -20.58
N ASP A 44 -9.58 18.36 -20.55
CA ASP A 44 -10.38 18.26 -21.76
C ASP A 44 -10.26 19.55 -22.58
N TYR A 45 -9.26 19.55 -23.46
CA TYR A 45 -8.90 20.68 -24.33
C TYR A 45 -10.00 21.09 -25.31
N LEU A 46 -11.03 20.26 -25.52
CA LEU A 46 -12.13 20.54 -26.46
C LEU A 46 -13.07 21.63 -25.94
N THR A 47 -13.14 21.82 -24.62
CA THR A 47 -14.02 22.81 -23.97
C THR A 47 -13.41 24.20 -23.85
N LEU A 48 -12.13 24.35 -24.21
CA LEU A 48 -11.35 25.56 -23.95
C LEU A 48 -11.25 26.49 -25.16
N ASN A 49 -11.20 27.79 -24.90
CA ASN A 49 -10.88 28.79 -25.92
C ASN A 49 -9.36 28.84 -26.19
N GLU A 50 -8.94 29.50 -27.27
CA GLU A 50 -7.53 29.54 -27.70
C GLU A 50 -6.59 30.18 -26.66
N ASN A 51 -7.05 31.19 -25.92
CA ASN A 51 -6.26 31.81 -24.87
C ASN A 51 -6.07 30.85 -23.68
N GLN A 52 -7.14 30.15 -23.28
CA GLN A 52 -7.10 29.12 -22.24
C GLN A 52 -6.16 27.98 -22.66
N LYS A 53 -6.31 27.44 -23.88
CA LYS A 53 -5.42 26.39 -24.41
C LYS A 53 -3.94 26.80 -24.34
N LYS A 54 -3.63 28.05 -24.68
CA LYS A 54 -2.26 28.58 -24.64
C LYS A 54 -1.71 28.64 -23.22
N ILE A 55 -2.53 29.05 -22.24
CA ILE A 55 -2.17 29.06 -20.82
C ILE A 55 -1.92 27.63 -20.32
N PHE A 56 -2.83 26.70 -20.59
CA PHE A 56 -2.66 25.30 -20.16
C PHE A 56 -1.40 24.66 -20.76
N LYS A 57 -1.13 24.86 -22.05
CA LYS A 57 0.11 24.39 -22.68
C LYS A 57 1.36 24.96 -22.01
N GLN A 58 1.36 26.24 -21.63
CA GLN A 58 2.49 26.85 -20.93
C GLN A 58 2.69 26.25 -19.54
N ILE A 59 1.60 26.01 -18.80
CA ILE A 59 1.63 25.37 -17.48
C ILE A 59 2.18 23.95 -17.58
N GLU A 60 1.67 23.13 -18.52
CA GLU A 60 2.16 21.77 -18.74
C GLU A 60 3.66 21.75 -19.11
N GLN A 61 4.08 22.61 -20.04
CA GLN A 61 5.48 22.71 -20.44
C GLN A 61 6.37 23.10 -19.27
N HIS A 62 5.93 24.03 -18.43
CA HIS A 62 6.65 24.45 -17.23
C HIS A 62 6.72 23.31 -16.20
N TYR A 63 5.62 22.58 -15.99
CA TYR A 63 5.57 21.47 -15.04
C TYR A 63 6.47 20.30 -15.49
N LYS A 64 6.43 19.93 -16.77
CA LYS A 64 7.31 18.91 -17.37
C LYS A 64 8.79 19.30 -17.30
N LYS A 65 9.13 20.59 -17.51
CA LYS A 65 10.51 21.09 -17.37
C LYS A 65 11.00 21.11 -15.92
N LYS A 66 10.12 21.28 -14.93
CA LYS A 66 10.50 21.42 -13.50
C LYS A 66 10.74 20.07 -12.79
N GLN A 67 10.43 18.95 -13.44
CA GLN A 67 10.70 17.60 -12.95
C GLN A 67 12.18 17.18 -13.14
N ASN A 68 13.10 17.85 -12.44
CA ASN A 68 14.49 17.40 -12.34
C ASN A 68 14.54 16.09 -11.52
N ARG A 69 15.24 15.05 -12.01
CA ARG A 69 15.44 13.76 -11.30
C ARG A 69 15.86 13.96 -9.84
N THR A 70 16.72 14.96 -9.57
CA THR A 70 17.20 15.31 -8.24
C THR A 70 16.07 15.72 -7.27
N LYS A 71 15.06 16.45 -7.74
CA LYS A 71 13.91 16.85 -6.91
C LYS A 71 12.95 15.68 -6.69
N ARG A 72 12.76 14.81 -7.68
CA ARG A 72 11.97 13.58 -7.49
C ARG A 72 12.59 12.67 -6.43
N ASN A 73 13.91 12.48 -6.49
CA ASN A 73 14.64 11.68 -5.50
C ASN A 73 14.58 12.29 -4.09
N GLN A 74 14.48 13.62 -3.96
CA GLN A 74 14.33 14.27 -2.66
C GLN A 74 13.01 13.91 -1.95
N PHE A 75 11.98 13.50 -2.70
CA PHE A 75 10.66 13.16 -2.16
C PHE A 75 10.31 11.69 -2.35
N SER A 76 11.30 10.80 -2.61
CA SER A 76 11.04 9.36 -2.75
C SER A 76 10.37 8.77 -1.50
N GLU A 77 10.78 9.26 -0.33
CA GLU A 77 10.29 8.86 0.99
C GLU A 77 9.05 9.65 1.43
N ALA A 78 8.49 10.53 0.60
CA ALA A 78 7.34 11.32 0.98
C ALA A 78 6.06 10.45 1.07
N MET A 79 5.16 10.85 1.99
CA MET A 79 3.81 10.31 2.08
C MET A 79 2.97 10.82 0.91
N PHE A 80 2.40 9.90 0.13
CA PHE A 80 1.50 10.22 -0.97
C PHE A 80 0.06 10.26 -0.45
N ILE A 81 -0.66 11.34 -0.76
CA ILE A 81 -2.09 11.49 -0.43
C ILE A 81 -2.85 11.34 -1.74
N LEU A 82 -3.63 10.26 -1.85
CA LEU A 82 -4.39 9.93 -3.05
C LEU A 82 -5.88 9.75 -2.72
N PRO A 83 -6.78 10.04 -3.66
CA PRO A 83 -8.22 9.99 -3.41
C PRO A 83 -8.81 8.58 -3.38
N LYS A 84 -8.15 7.57 -3.98
CA LYS A 84 -8.67 6.20 -4.10
C LYS A 84 -7.74 5.19 -3.42
N GLY A 85 -8.32 4.26 -2.68
CA GLY A 85 -7.59 3.15 -2.04
C GLY A 85 -6.83 2.30 -3.05
N SER A 86 -7.44 1.97 -4.19
CA SER A 86 -6.79 1.19 -5.26
C SER A 86 -5.47 1.81 -5.76
N ASP A 87 -5.41 3.13 -5.83
CA ASP A 87 -4.21 3.84 -6.29
C ASP A 87 -3.14 3.86 -5.18
N ILE A 88 -3.57 3.94 -3.92
CA ILE A 88 -2.69 3.82 -2.74
C ILE A 88 -2.07 2.42 -2.69
N ASP A 89 -2.88 1.38 -2.90
CA ASP A 89 -2.42 -0.02 -2.86
C ASP A 89 -1.39 -0.29 -3.95
N ALA A 90 -1.65 0.17 -5.18
CA ALA A 90 -0.70 0.02 -6.29
C ALA A 90 0.66 0.66 -5.97
N ILE A 91 0.67 1.88 -5.43
CA ILE A 91 1.91 2.58 -5.05
C ILE A 91 2.59 1.88 -3.87
N ASN A 92 1.84 1.45 -2.86
CA ASN A 92 2.42 0.78 -1.69
C ASN A 92 3.07 -0.54 -2.09
N ILE A 93 2.46 -1.31 -2.99
CA ILE A 93 3.02 -2.55 -3.53
C ILE A 93 4.29 -2.28 -4.34
N ASP A 94 4.29 -1.27 -5.23
CA ASP A 94 5.47 -0.90 -6.02
C ASP A 94 6.64 -0.45 -5.14
N LYS A 95 6.36 0.37 -4.12
CA LYS A 95 7.35 0.78 -3.10
C LYS A 95 7.87 -0.42 -2.32
N LEU A 96 7.01 -1.35 -1.94
CA LEU A 96 7.40 -2.56 -1.21
C LEU A 96 8.32 -3.45 -2.05
N GLY A 97 8.01 -3.64 -3.33
CA GLY A 97 8.85 -4.37 -4.28
C GLY A 97 10.20 -3.69 -4.55
N SER A 98 10.21 -2.36 -4.56
CA SER A 98 11.42 -1.54 -4.77
C SER A 98 12.44 -1.63 -3.63
N LEU A 99 12.06 -2.10 -2.44
CA LEU A 99 12.98 -2.30 -1.31
C LEU A 99 14.02 -3.39 -1.59
N ASN A 100 13.75 -4.30 -2.54
CA ASN A 100 14.61 -5.43 -2.86
C ASN A 100 15.02 -6.26 -1.60
N TYR A 101 14.05 -6.45 -0.70
CA TYR A 101 14.14 -7.29 0.49
C TYR A 101 13.09 -8.40 0.41
N PRO A 102 13.31 -9.55 1.09
CA PRO A 102 12.29 -10.57 1.21
C PRO A 102 10.98 -10.00 1.79
N ILE A 103 9.87 -10.34 1.12
CA ILE A 103 8.52 -9.91 1.52
C ILE A 103 7.85 -11.06 2.27
N ALA A 104 7.50 -10.82 3.52
CA ALA A 104 6.72 -11.72 4.34
C ALA A 104 5.22 -11.49 4.06
N LYS A 105 4.50 -12.58 3.80
CA LYS A 105 3.04 -12.59 3.68
C LYS A 105 2.43 -13.13 4.97
N ILE A 106 1.65 -12.31 5.65
CA ILE A 106 0.97 -12.65 6.90
C ILE A 106 -0.52 -12.78 6.60
N LEU A 107 -1.09 -13.96 6.83
CA LEU A 107 -2.52 -14.21 6.63
C LEU A 107 -3.30 -13.89 7.91
N ALA A 108 -4.48 -13.30 7.76
CA ALA A 108 -5.40 -13.09 8.85
C ALA A 108 -5.91 -14.43 9.39
N VAL A 109 -6.01 -14.54 10.72
CA VAL A 109 -6.66 -15.68 11.37
C VAL A 109 -8.09 -15.31 11.68
N HIS A 110 -9.03 -15.92 10.96
CA HIS A 110 -10.45 -15.70 11.15
C HIS A 110 -10.99 -16.63 12.25
N THR A 111 -11.66 -16.06 13.25
CA THR A 111 -12.27 -16.81 14.36
C THR A 111 -13.79 -16.98 14.22
N GLY A 112 -14.32 -16.94 13.00
CA GLY A 112 -15.73 -17.19 12.67
C GLY A 112 -15.90 -18.36 11.69
N ASP A 113 -17.15 -18.68 11.34
CA ASP A 113 -17.50 -19.71 10.36
C ASP A 113 -16.93 -19.39 8.96
N GLN A 114 -17.08 -20.30 7.99
CA GLN A 114 -16.50 -20.14 6.65
C GLN A 114 -16.85 -18.81 5.95
N GLU A 115 -17.97 -18.20 6.31
CA GLU A 115 -18.39 -16.89 5.79
C GLU A 115 -17.48 -15.75 6.26
N ALA A 116 -16.89 -15.84 7.45
CA ALA A 116 -15.95 -14.84 7.95
C ALA A 116 -14.62 -14.82 7.17
N LYS A 117 -14.25 -15.93 6.53
CA LYS A 117 -13.07 -16.01 5.64
C LYS A 117 -13.32 -15.42 4.25
N LYS A 118 -14.59 -15.34 3.83
CA LYS A 118 -15.00 -14.84 2.51
C LYS A 118 -15.43 -13.37 2.54
N ALA A 119 -15.62 -12.82 3.74
CA ALA A 119 -15.97 -11.42 3.92
C ALA A 119 -14.93 -10.53 3.26
N ASP A 120 -15.40 -9.51 2.54
CA ASP A 120 -14.54 -8.47 2.01
C ASP A 120 -14.03 -7.55 3.12
N SER A 121 -13.03 -6.73 2.77
CA SER A 121 -12.41 -5.76 3.70
C SER A 121 -13.45 -4.80 4.28
N ASP A 122 -14.43 -4.37 3.46
CA ASP A 122 -15.49 -3.43 3.88
C ASP A 122 -16.35 -4.02 5.00
N VAL A 123 -16.79 -5.28 4.87
CA VAL A 123 -17.52 -6.02 5.90
C VAL A 123 -16.64 -6.28 7.13
N ALA A 124 -15.32 -6.43 6.93
CA ALA A 124 -14.32 -6.62 7.98
C ALA A 124 -13.83 -5.31 8.63
N LYS A 125 -14.50 -4.18 8.41
CA LYS A 125 -14.13 -2.84 8.93
C LYS A 125 -12.76 -2.35 8.44
N GLY A 126 -12.44 -2.60 7.18
CA GLY A 126 -11.18 -2.23 6.55
C GLY A 126 -10.01 -3.11 6.96
N LEU A 127 -10.27 -4.32 7.46
CA LEU A 127 -9.23 -5.30 7.78
C LEU A 127 -8.98 -6.21 6.58
N GLU A 128 -7.81 -6.09 6.00
CA GLU A 128 -7.35 -6.96 4.93
C GLU A 128 -7.14 -8.40 5.40
N SER A 129 -7.46 -9.36 4.54
CA SER A 129 -7.27 -10.80 4.79
C SER A 129 -5.79 -11.22 4.77
N GLN A 130 -4.92 -10.36 4.23
CA GLN A 130 -3.49 -10.57 4.16
C GLN A 130 -2.73 -9.25 4.34
N LEU A 131 -1.52 -9.33 4.91
CA LEU A 131 -0.60 -8.21 5.05
C LEU A 131 0.77 -8.60 4.47
N LEU A 132 1.32 -7.74 3.62
CA LEU A 132 2.67 -7.91 3.07
C LEU A 132 3.63 -6.95 3.78
N LEU A 133 4.77 -7.47 4.26
CA LEU A 133 5.78 -6.67 4.96
C LEU A 133 7.19 -6.99 4.45
N ALA A 134 8.04 -5.99 4.39
CA ALA A 134 9.46 -6.15 4.14
C ALA A 134 10.27 -5.31 5.12
N LYS A 135 11.52 -5.68 5.35
CA LYS A 135 12.44 -4.86 6.15
C LYS A 135 12.59 -3.49 5.50
N GLY A 136 12.37 -2.43 6.27
CA GLY A 136 12.43 -1.05 5.79
C GLY A 136 11.10 -0.50 5.25
N ALA A 137 10.03 -1.31 5.22
CA ALA A 137 8.69 -0.83 4.89
C ALA A 137 8.19 0.18 5.93
N GLN A 138 7.63 1.29 5.47
CA GLN A 138 6.94 2.26 6.32
C GLN A 138 5.50 1.76 6.55
N VAL A 139 5.07 1.66 7.80
CA VAL A 139 3.75 1.15 8.18
C VAL A 139 3.02 2.11 9.10
N MET A 140 1.69 2.10 9.03
CA MET A 140 0.82 2.84 9.93
C MET A 140 0.07 1.86 10.83
N LEU A 141 0.11 2.09 12.15
CA LEU A 141 -0.72 1.33 13.09
C LEU A 141 -2.17 1.80 12.97
N THR A 142 -3.09 0.87 12.79
CA THR A 142 -4.53 1.14 12.64
C THR A 142 -5.32 0.94 13.93
N VAL A 143 -4.65 0.49 15.00
CA VAL A 143 -5.24 0.27 16.33
C VAL A 143 -4.41 0.93 17.41
N ASN A 144 -5.08 1.38 18.47
CA ASN A 144 -4.42 1.82 19.70
C ASN A 144 -4.09 0.57 20.54
N LEU A 145 -2.82 0.44 20.93
CA LEU A 145 -2.30 -0.69 21.70
C LEU A 145 -2.43 -0.48 23.21
#